data_AF-A0AAW1UJJ4-F1
#
_entry.id   AF-A0AAW1UJJ4-F1
#
_cell.length_a   1.000
_cell.length_b   1.000
_cell.length_c   1.000
_cell.angle_alpha   90.00
_cell.angle_beta   90.00
_cell.angle_gamma   90.00
#
_symmetry.space_group_name_H-M   'P 1'
#
loop_
_entity.id
_entity.type
_entity.pdbx_description
1 polymer ?
#
loop_
_entity_poly.entity_id
_entity_poly.type
_entity_poly.pdbx_seq_one_letter_code
_entity_poly.pdbx_strand_id
1 'polypeptide(L)'
;MVLRFFSGGFQPYTRPLFFPARLMGLMVCVCASLVISSVIALTVPVWLGRKVMALWLAGGPSVAVSLKPTTNTTQEIPSEVKVHELYTAACGLYVGWLTARAVSLVLSWLPQGRAAMLERLKQWCIIGLKTIIASVLLLGVIPLLFGLLFELVVIVPLRVPIHQTPILFIWQDWALGVLYTKIACAVTMMGPEWFLRTAIEQAYRDGIRHIQLSFIIEQLALPVIVCFGLALSIPYIVAYSFVPLFISSLQLRNFIARRIYPFLLLMFVICIVVSFQVRQFRNLYEHIKNDKYLVGQRLVNYNHIKRKSSTSSST
;
A
#
# COMPACT_ATOMS: atom_id res chain seq x y z
N MET A 1 -6.85 -39.41 -60.10
CA MET A 1 -6.70 -38.69 -61.39
C MET A 1 -7.99 -37.89 -61.55
N VAL A 2 -8.04 -36.59 -61.25
CA VAL A 2 -7.46 -35.50 -62.03
C VAL A 2 -7.17 -34.30 -61.08
N LEU A 3 -5.92 -33.85 -61.08
CA LEU A 3 -5.51 -32.56 -60.51
C LEU A 3 -6.18 -31.43 -61.31
N ARG A 4 -7.11 -30.68 -60.70
CA ARG A 4 -7.53 -29.38 -61.23
C ARG A 4 -6.51 -28.35 -60.79
N PHE A 5 -5.57 -28.06 -61.69
CA PHE A 5 -4.66 -26.93 -61.64
C PHE A 5 -5.42 -25.65 -61.27
N PHE A 6 -5.05 -25.03 -60.15
CA PHE A 6 -5.28 -23.60 -59.94
C PHE A 6 -4.43 -22.86 -60.97
N SER A 7 -5.00 -22.63 -62.16
CA SER A 7 -4.45 -21.67 -63.11
C SER A 7 -4.79 -20.29 -62.55
N GLY A 8 -3.86 -19.72 -61.77
CA GLY A 8 -3.92 -18.34 -61.34
C GLY A 8 -3.89 -17.45 -62.58
N GLY A 9 -5.06 -17.10 -63.09
CA GLY A 9 -5.21 -16.12 -64.16
C GLY A 9 -4.60 -14.81 -63.69
N PHE A 10 -3.47 -14.44 -64.31
CA PHE A 10 -2.84 -13.15 -64.10
C PHE A 10 -3.79 -12.09 -64.65
N GLN A 11 -4.60 -11.49 -63.78
CA GLN A 11 -5.49 -10.40 -64.15
C GLN A 11 -4.60 -9.16 -64.36
N PRO A 12 -4.42 -8.67 -65.60
CA PRO A 12 -3.51 -7.56 -65.87
C PRO A 12 -4.00 -6.33 -65.09
N TYR A 13 -3.12 -5.77 -64.26
CA TYR A 13 -3.40 -4.56 -63.48
C TYR A 13 -3.66 -3.39 -64.44
N THR A 14 -4.94 -3.09 -64.69
CA THR A 14 -5.36 -1.94 -65.47
C THR A 14 -5.17 -0.69 -64.61
N ARG A 15 -4.08 0.05 -64.86
CA ARG A 15 -3.78 1.30 -64.15
C ARG A 15 -4.91 2.30 -64.40
N PRO A 16 -5.71 2.69 -63.39
CA PRO A 16 -6.69 3.75 -63.59
C PRO A 16 -5.95 5.08 -63.83
N LEU A 17 -6.47 5.92 -64.74
CA LEU A 17 -5.87 7.16 -65.23
C LEU A 17 -5.60 8.26 -64.17
N PHE A 18 -5.84 7.99 -62.88
CA PHE A 18 -5.53 8.88 -61.75
C PHE A 18 -4.94 8.14 -60.53
N PHE A 19 -4.43 6.92 -60.71
CA PHE A 19 -3.82 6.13 -59.62
C PHE A 19 -2.70 6.87 -58.83
N PRO A 20 -1.70 7.50 -59.48
CA PRO A 20 -0.64 8.21 -58.74
C PRO A 20 -1.19 9.43 -58.00
N ALA A 21 -2.16 10.15 -58.58
CA ALA A 21 -2.80 11.30 -57.94
C ALA A 21 -3.59 10.91 -56.67
N ARG A 22 -4.30 9.77 -56.69
CA ARG A 22 -4.99 9.22 -55.52
C ARG A 22 -4.03 8.79 -54.43
N LEU A 23 -2.90 8.16 -54.79
CA LEU A 23 -1.86 7.76 -53.85
C LEU A 23 -1.19 8.98 -53.20
N MET A 24 -0.87 10.00 -53.98
CA MET A 24 -0.34 11.26 -53.45
C MET A 24 -1.36 11.96 -52.54
N GLY A 25 -2.63 12.02 -52.94
CA GLY A 25 -3.71 12.57 -52.10
C GLY A 25 -3.87 11.82 -50.78
N LEU A 26 -3.79 10.49 -50.79
CA LEU A 26 -3.86 9.66 -49.59
C LEU A 26 -2.63 9.87 -48.70
N MET A 27 -1.43 9.95 -49.28
CA MET A 27 -0.19 10.23 -48.54
C MET A 27 -0.25 11.62 -47.87
N VAL A 28 -0.72 12.65 -48.58
CA VAL A 28 -0.91 13.99 -48.02
C VAL A 28 -1.94 13.98 -46.90
N CYS A 29 -3.04 13.24 -47.05
CA CYS A 29 -4.06 13.11 -46.02
C CYS A 29 -3.54 12.38 -44.77
N VAL A 30 -2.73 11.33 -44.94
CA VAL A 30 -2.06 10.62 -43.85
C VAL A 30 -1.07 11.55 -43.14
N CYS A 31 -0.24 12.29 -43.88
CA CYS A 31 0.69 13.26 -43.30
C CYS A 31 -0.05 14.37 -42.53
N ALA A 32 -1.11 14.94 -43.10
CA ALA A 32 -1.91 15.98 -42.46
C ALA A 32 -2.58 15.47 -41.18
N SER A 33 -3.19 14.28 -41.22
CA SER A 33 -3.81 13.67 -40.03
C SER A 33 -2.80 13.33 -38.94
N LEU A 34 -1.60 12.85 -39.29
CA LEU A 34 -0.52 12.62 -38.33
C LEU A 34 -0.04 13.92 -37.68
N VAL A 35 0.19 14.97 -38.46
CA VAL A 35 0.61 16.28 -37.92
C VAL A 35 -0.46 16.84 -36.99
N ILE A 36 -1.74 16.81 -37.40
CA ILE A 36 -2.86 17.29 -36.57
C ILE A 36 -2.94 16.47 -35.27
N SER A 37 -2.85 15.15 -35.35
CA SER A 37 -2.87 14.28 -34.17
C SER A 37 -1.71 14.56 -33.21
N SER A 38 -0.51 14.81 -33.73
CA SER A 38 0.68 15.11 -32.94
C SER A 38 0.57 16.47 -32.25
N VAL A 39 0.11 17.50 -32.97
CA VAL A 39 -0.14 18.82 -32.40
C VAL A 39 -1.20 18.74 -31.31
N ILE A 40 -2.32 18.05 -31.54
CA ILE A 40 -3.38 17.90 -30.51
C ILE A 40 -2.85 17.15 -29.28
N ALA A 41 -2.11 16.05 -29.50
CA ALA A 41 -1.56 15.24 -28.42
C ALA A 41 -0.56 16.00 -27.54
N LEU A 42 0.14 17.01 -28.07
CA LEU A 42 1.09 17.83 -27.31
C LEU A 42 0.46 19.11 -26.75
N THR A 43 -0.44 19.75 -27.49
CA THR A 43 -1.01 21.06 -27.10
C THR A 43 -2.14 20.94 -26.09
N VAL A 44 -3.01 19.93 -26.22
CA VAL A 44 -4.17 19.76 -25.32
C VAL A 44 -3.72 19.48 -23.88
N PRO A 45 -2.78 18.57 -23.60
CA PRO A 45 -2.26 18.38 -22.25
C PRO A 45 -1.68 19.66 -21.66
N VAL A 46 -0.80 20.36 -22.40
CA VAL A 46 -0.14 21.56 -21.88
C VAL A 46 -1.15 22.67 -21.58
N TRP A 47 -2.14 22.87 -22.46
CA TRP A 47 -3.20 23.86 -22.25
C TRP A 47 -4.07 23.52 -21.02
N LEU A 48 -4.48 22.26 -20.89
CA LEU A 48 -5.30 21.78 -19.78
C LEU A 48 -4.53 21.85 -18.45
N GLY A 49 -3.26 21.46 -18.45
CA GLY A 49 -2.37 21.54 -17.30
C GLY A 49 -2.17 22.98 -16.80
N ARG A 50 -1.99 23.95 -17.72
CA ARG A 50 -1.89 25.37 -17.35
C ARG A 50 -3.16 25.87 -16.65
N LYS A 51 -4.35 25.48 -17.13
CA LYS A 51 -5.63 25.87 -16.52
C LYS A 51 -5.81 25.27 -15.12
N VAL A 52 -5.44 24.00 -14.94
CA VAL A 52 -5.52 23.32 -13.64
C VAL A 52 -4.55 23.93 -12.63
N MET A 53 -3.30 24.18 -13.02
CA MET A 53 -2.32 24.82 -12.13
C MET A 53 -2.70 26.26 -11.79
N ALA A 54 -3.25 27.02 -12.74
CA ALA A 54 -3.76 28.37 -12.47
C ALA A 54 -4.91 28.37 -11.45
N LEU A 55 -5.82 27.39 -11.53
CA LEU A 55 -6.92 27.23 -10.56
C LEU A 55 -6.39 26.81 -9.18
N TRP A 56 -5.40 25.92 -9.14
CA TRP A 56 -4.81 25.43 -7.89
C TRP A 56 -3.99 26.52 -7.17
N LEU A 57 -3.23 27.32 -7.91
CA LEU A 57 -2.50 28.49 -7.38
C LEU A 57 -3.44 29.62 -6.95
N ALA A 58 -4.60 29.77 -7.58
CA ALA A 58 -5.61 30.75 -7.20
C ALA A 58 -6.48 30.32 -6.00
N GLY A 59 -6.59 29.01 -5.72
CA GLY A 59 -7.48 28.45 -4.70
C GLY A 59 -6.81 27.83 -3.47
N GLY A 60 -5.48 27.74 -3.43
CA GLY A 60 -4.74 27.18 -2.28
C GLY A 60 -4.62 28.16 -1.11
N PRO A 61 -4.54 27.67 0.16
CA PRO A 61 -4.21 28.52 1.30
C PRO A 61 -2.84 29.15 1.03
N SER A 62 -2.80 30.48 1.09
CA SER A 62 -1.65 31.34 0.84
C SER A 62 -0.46 31.00 1.74
N VAL A 63 0.33 30.01 1.32
CA VAL A 63 1.74 29.86 1.69
C VAL A 63 2.61 30.20 0.47
N ALA A 64 2.15 31.16 -0.33
CA ALA A 64 3.04 31.95 -1.16
C ALA A 64 3.53 33.09 -0.27
N VAL A 65 4.73 32.93 0.29
CA VAL A 65 5.50 34.02 0.87
C VAL A 65 5.66 35.06 -0.24
N SER A 66 4.77 36.06 -0.26
CA SER A 66 4.91 37.27 -1.05
C SER A 66 5.93 38.15 -0.32
N LEU A 67 7.22 37.82 -0.47
CA LEU A 67 8.26 38.80 -0.19
C LEU A 67 8.25 39.77 -1.38
N LYS A 68 7.56 40.90 -1.21
CA LYS A 68 7.72 42.08 -2.05
C LYS A 68 9.14 42.61 -1.83
N PRO A 69 10.04 42.65 -2.83
CA PRO A 69 11.33 43.29 -2.65
C PRO A 69 11.09 44.81 -2.71
N THR A 70 11.13 45.46 -1.56
CA THR A 70 11.25 46.91 -1.49
C THR A 70 12.70 47.26 -1.83
N THR A 71 12.91 47.67 -3.07
CA THR A 71 13.86 48.71 -3.53
C THR A 71 15.26 48.69 -2.88
N ASN A 72 16.26 48.18 -3.61
CA ASN A 72 17.33 49.00 -4.22
C ASN A 72 18.52 48.14 -4.64
N THR A 73 18.89 48.26 -5.92
CA THR A 73 20.19 47.93 -6.53
C THR A 73 20.60 46.45 -6.61
N THR A 74 20.77 46.03 -7.87
CA THR A 74 21.59 44.93 -8.40
C THR A 74 20.90 43.56 -8.51
N GLN A 75 20.60 43.23 -9.77
CA GLN A 75 20.37 41.88 -10.30
C GLN A 75 19.12 41.15 -9.78
N GLU A 76 17.96 41.59 -10.28
CA GLU A 76 16.71 40.83 -10.21
C GLU A 76 16.81 39.57 -11.08
N ILE A 77 17.11 38.44 -10.46
CA ILE A 77 16.61 37.15 -10.95
C ILE A 77 15.18 37.07 -10.43
N PRO A 78 14.14 37.14 -11.28
CA PRO A 78 12.80 36.87 -10.81
C PRO A 78 12.82 35.44 -10.27
N SER A 79 12.60 35.27 -8.97
CA SER A 79 12.23 33.97 -8.41
C SER A 79 10.79 33.70 -8.81
N GLU A 80 10.58 33.60 -10.13
CA GLU A 80 9.45 32.95 -10.73
C GLU A 80 9.40 31.58 -10.06
N VAL A 81 8.32 31.29 -9.33
CA VAL A 81 8.04 29.94 -8.84
C VAL A 81 7.95 29.10 -10.10
N LYS A 82 9.08 28.52 -10.49
CA LYS A 82 9.27 27.85 -11.76
C LYS A 82 8.55 26.52 -11.66
N VAL A 83 7.22 26.57 -11.80
CA VAL A 83 6.39 25.39 -11.99
C VAL A 83 7.01 24.69 -13.19
N HIS A 84 7.66 23.55 -12.96
CA HIS A 84 8.39 22.91 -14.05
C HIS A 84 7.36 22.58 -15.13
N GLU A 85 7.64 23.01 -16.37
CA GLU A 85 6.79 22.73 -17.54
C GLU A 85 6.51 21.23 -17.67
N LEU A 86 7.40 20.37 -17.14
CA LEU A 86 7.21 18.92 -17.00
C LEU A 86 6.04 18.56 -16.08
N TYR A 87 5.88 19.21 -14.92
CA TYR A 87 4.74 18.97 -14.03
C TYR A 87 3.44 19.44 -14.65
N THR A 88 3.45 20.57 -15.35
CA THR A 88 2.28 21.11 -16.06
C THR A 88 1.85 20.16 -17.20
N ALA A 89 2.79 19.71 -18.02
CA ALA A 89 2.54 18.75 -19.09
C ALA A 89 2.04 17.40 -18.55
N ALA A 90 2.67 16.87 -17.48
CA ALA A 90 2.24 15.63 -16.84
C ALA A 90 0.83 15.75 -16.24
N CYS A 91 0.56 16.82 -15.49
CA CYS A 91 -0.76 17.08 -14.91
C CYS A 91 -1.84 17.13 -16.00
N GLY A 92 -1.60 17.90 -17.05
CA GLY A 92 -2.54 18.02 -18.16
C GLY A 92 -2.75 16.73 -18.94
N LEU A 93 -1.72 15.89 -19.09
CA LEU A 93 -1.82 14.59 -19.72
C LEU A 93 -2.69 13.63 -18.89
N TYR A 94 -2.51 13.59 -17.57
CA TYR A 94 -3.34 12.78 -16.68
C TYR A 94 -4.80 13.25 -16.68
N VAL A 95 -5.05 14.56 -16.64
CA VAL A 95 -6.41 15.11 -16.68
C VAL A 95 -7.06 14.80 -18.03
N GLY A 96 -6.33 14.96 -19.14
CA GLY A 96 -6.81 14.61 -20.48
C GLY A 96 -7.11 13.11 -20.63
N TRP A 97 -6.26 12.25 -20.07
CA TRP A 97 -6.51 10.82 -20.04
C TRP A 97 -7.74 10.47 -19.20
N LEU A 98 -7.89 11.09 -18.03
CA LEU A 98 -9.02 10.88 -17.12
C LEU A 98 -10.34 11.32 -17.77
N THR A 99 -10.36 12.47 -18.45
CA THR A 99 -11.55 12.96 -19.16
C THR A 99 -11.91 12.04 -20.32
N ALA A 100 -10.94 11.60 -21.12
CA ALA A 100 -11.17 10.62 -22.20
C ALA A 100 -11.73 9.29 -21.66
N ARG A 101 -11.21 8.81 -20.53
CA ARG A 101 -11.73 7.63 -19.82
C ARG A 101 -13.15 7.83 -19.30
N ALA A 102 -13.43 8.99 -18.70
CA ALA A 102 -14.75 9.34 -18.19
C ALA A 102 -15.78 9.42 -19.32
N VAL A 103 -15.44 10.08 -20.43
CA VAL A 103 -16.31 10.16 -21.61
C VAL A 103 -16.57 8.76 -22.18
N SER A 104 -15.54 7.93 -22.33
CA SER A 104 -15.68 6.55 -22.80
C SER A 104 -16.59 5.72 -21.87
N LEU A 105 -16.45 5.89 -20.55
CA LEU A 105 -17.32 5.24 -19.57
C LEU A 105 -18.77 5.72 -19.69
N VAL A 106 -19.00 7.03 -19.78
CA VAL A 106 -20.35 7.61 -19.91
C VAL A 106 -21.03 7.14 -21.20
N LEU A 107 -20.31 7.13 -22.33
CA LEU A 107 -20.81 6.62 -23.60
C LEU A 107 -21.15 5.12 -23.52
N SER A 108 -20.36 4.33 -22.77
CA SER A 108 -20.64 2.92 -22.55
C SER A 108 -21.84 2.67 -21.59
N TRP A 109 -22.20 3.65 -20.77
CA TRP A 109 -23.28 3.54 -19.77
C TRP A 109 -24.62 4.13 -20.26
N LEU A 110 -24.58 5.03 -21.23
CA LEU A 110 -25.74 5.59 -21.93
C LEU A 110 -26.78 4.55 -22.39
N PRO A 111 -26.40 3.39 -22.97
CA PRO A 111 -27.37 2.39 -23.41
C PRO A 111 -27.97 1.52 -22.28
N GLN A 112 -27.48 1.60 -21.04
CA GLN A 112 -27.86 0.68 -19.95
C GLN A 112 -29.02 1.19 -19.06
N GLY A 113 -29.47 2.44 -19.25
CA GLY A 113 -30.58 3.03 -18.49
C GLY A 113 -30.18 3.66 -17.15
N ARG A 114 -30.91 4.71 -16.73
CA ARG A 114 -30.58 5.54 -15.54
C ARG A 114 -30.67 4.78 -14.21
N ALA A 115 -31.62 3.85 -14.07
CA ALA A 115 -31.80 3.07 -12.85
C ALA A 115 -30.61 2.13 -12.60
N ALA A 116 -30.19 1.37 -13.62
CA ALA A 116 -29.01 0.50 -13.54
C ALA A 116 -27.71 1.30 -13.28
N MET A 117 -27.63 2.53 -13.79
CA MET A 117 -26.50 3.43 -13.52
C MET A 117 -26.45 3.85 -12.04
N LEU A 118 -27.58 4.23 -11.44
CA LEU A 118 -27.64 4.62 -10.03
C LEU A 118 -27.32 3.45 -9.10
N GLU A 119 -27.78 2.24 -9.43
CA GLU A 119 -27.46 1.04 -8.65
C GLU A 119 -25.96 0.74 -8.69
N ARG A 120 -25.33 0.81 -9.87
CA ARG A 120 -23.88 0.64 -9.99
C ARG A 120 -23.13 1.75 -9.26
N LEU A 121 -23.53 3.01 -9.41
CA LEU A 121 -22.89 4.12 -8.70
C LEU A 121 -22.98 3.94 -7.18
N LYS A 122 -24.14 3.53 -6.66
CA LYS A 122 -24.33 3.21 -5.24
C LYS A 122 -23.40 2.08 -4.79
N GLN A 123 -23.33 0.98 -5.54
CA GLN A 123 -22.43 -0.14 -5.23
C GLN A 123 -20.96 0.30 -5.20
N TRP A 124 -20.51 1.06 -6.20
CA TRP A 124 -19.14 1.58 -6.27
C TRP A 124 -18.85 2.60 -5.17
N CYS A 125 -19.82 3.43 -4.79
CA CYS A 125 -19.69 4.37 -3.68
C CYS A 125 -19.54 3.62 -2.34
N ILE A 126 -20.32 2.56 -2.11
CA ILE A 126 -20.20 1.73 -0.90
C ILE A 126 -18.85 1.02 -0.86
N ILE A 127 -18.42 0.42 -1.97
CA ILE A 127 -17.09 -0.22 -2.05
C ILE A 127 -16.00 0.82 -1.81
N GLY A 128 -16.08 1.98 -2.47
CA GLY A 128 -15.13 3.08 -2.31
C GLY A 128 -15.05 3.61 -0.88
N LEU A 129 -16.19 3.76 -0.20
CA LEU A 129 -16.21 4.20 1.19
C LEU A 129 -15.55 3.16 2.11
N LYS A 130 -15.87 1.87 1.94
CA LYS A 130 -15.25 0.79 2.72
C LYS A 130 -13.73 0.73 2.52
N THR A 131 -13.28 0.91 1.28
CA THR A 131 -11.84 0.87 0.96
C THR A 131 -11.11 2.11 1.46
N ILE A 132 -11.74 3.28 1.44
CA ILE A 132 -11.19 4.49 2.07
C ILE A 132 -11.02 4.28 3.56
N ILE A 133 -12.04 3.77 4.27
CA ILE A 133 -11.95 3.51 5.71
C ILE A 133 -10.83 2.50 6.00
N ALA A 134 -10.78 1.38 5.28
CA ALA A 134 -9.73 0.39 5.44
C ALA A 134 -8.33 0.96 5.14
N SER A 135 -8.20 1.79 4.10
CA SER A 135 -6.95 2.44 3.72
C SER A 135 -6.48 3.44 4.77
N VAL A 136 -7.36 4.30 5.29
CA VAL A 136 -7.02 5.25 6.36
C VAL A 136 -6.53 4.49 7.59
N LEU A 137 -7.16 3.37 7.93
CA LEU A 137 -6.78 2.57 9.08
C LEU A 137 -5.42 1.87 8.89
N LEU A 138 -5.24 1.21 7.75
CA LEU A 138 -4.06 0.37 7.47
C LEU A 138 -2.83 1.16 6.97
N LEU A 139 -3.02 2.22 6.19
CA LEU A 139 -1.95 3.05 5.61
C LEU A 139 -1.76 4.39 6.34
N GLY A 140 -2.77 4.84 7.08
CA GLY A 140 -2.69 6.07 7.88
C GLY A 140 -2.37 5.75 9.34
N VAL A 141 -3.36 5.23 10.07
CA VAL A 141 -3.35 5.11 11.53
C VAL A 141 -2.25 4.14 12.01
N ILE A 142 -2.19 2.92 11.47
CA ILE A 142 -1.18 1.94 11.91
C ILE A 142 0.24 2.45 11.66
N PRO A 143 0.61 2.92 10.45
CA PRO A 143 1.90 3.54 10.19
C PRO A 143 2.21 4.71 11.11
N LEU A 144 1.25 5.62 11.32
CA LEU A 144 1.44 6.78 12.16
C LEU A 144 1.79 6.39 13.60
N LEU A 145 1.03 5.46 14.19
CA LEU A 145 1.26 4.98 15.55
C LEU A 145 2.61 4.27 15.66
N PHE A 146 2.96 3.44 14.67
CA PHE A 146 4.23 2.72 14.70
C PHE A 146 5.43 3.66 14.52
N GLY A 147 5.34 4.61 13.59
CA GLY A 147 6.36 5.65 13.38
C GLY A 147 6.60 6.48 14.63
N LEU A 148 5.53 6.97 15.26
CA LEU A 148 5.61 7.77 16.49
C LEU A 148 6.20 6.96 17.65
N LEU A 149 5.82 5.69 17.80
CA LEU A 149 6.39 4.80 18.81
C LEU A 149 7.90 4.60 18.60
N PHE A 150 8.31 4.32 17.36
CA PHE A 150 9.72 4.14 17.03
C PHE A 150 10.52 5.44 17.26
N GLU A 151 9.96 6.59 16.89
CA GLU A 151 10.59 7.87 17.11
C GLU A 151 10.82 8.13 18.61
N LEU A 152 9.80 7.94 19.45
CA LEU A 152 9.91 8.14 20.89
C LEU A 152 10.87 7.17 21.59
N VAL A 153 10.92 5.93 21.11
CA VAL A 153 11.69 4.85 21.76
C VAL A 153 13.16 4.85 21.32
N VAL A 154 13.42 5.09 20.04
CA VAL A 154 14.76 4.93 19.45
C VAL A 154 15.33 6.29 19.03
N ILE A 155 14.59 7.06 18.22
CA ILE A 155 15.16 8.25 17.57
C ILE A 155 15.35 9.39 18.57
N VAL A 156 14.35 9.72 19.39
CA VAL A 156 14.40 10.83 20.34
C VAL A 156 15.54 10.68 21.35
N PRO A 157 15.73 9.51 22.01
CA PRO A 157 16.85 9.33 22.95
C PRO A 157 18.23 9.39 22.30
N LEU A 158 18.35 9.01 21.02
CA LEU A 158 19.62 9.05 20.28
C LEU A 158 19.92 10.44 19.69
N ARG A 159 18.88 11.15 19.24
CA ARG A 159 18.99 12.42 18.53
C ARG A 159 19.09 13.62 19.47
N VAL A 160 18.30 13.64 20.54
CA VAL A 160 18.03 14.88 21.29
C VAL A 160 18.68 14.86 22.68
N PRO A 161 19.59 15.80 22.99
CA PRO A 161 20.19 15.90 24.31
C PRO A 161 19.15 16.26 25.38
N ILE A 162 19.39 15.83 26.62
CA ILE A 162 18.42 15.82 27.74
C ILE A 162 17.80 17.21 28.03
N HIS A 163 18.49 18.29 27.66
CA HIS A 163 18.08 19.67 27.94
C HIS A 163 17.22 20.31 26.84
N GLN A 164 17.01 19.65 25.69
CA GLN A 164 16.28 20.20 24.55
C GLN A 164 15.01 19.40 24.25
N THR A 165 13.90 20.05 23.90
CA THR A 165 12.64 19.36 23.59
C THR A 165 12.64 18.78 22.17
N PRO A 166 12.19 17.52 21.98
CA PRO A 166 12.04 16.96 20.64
C PRO A 166 10.90 17.64 19.88
N ILE A 167 11.10 17.88 18.59
CA ILE A 167 10.06 18.35 17.65
C ILE A 167 9.64 17.14 16.82
N LEU A 168 8.37 16.76 16.94
CA LEU A 168 7.77 15.64 16.21
C LEU A 168 7.18 16.17 14.90
N PHE A 169 7.56 15.57 13.77
CA PHE A 169 7.10 15.97 12.46
C PHE A 169 6.15 14.90 11.92
N ILE A 170 4.86 15.06 12.23
CA ILE A 170 3.83 14.04 12.02
C ILE A 170 3.83 13.40 10.61
N TRP A 171 4.10 14.18 9.58
CA TRP A 171 4.17 13.69 8.20
C TRP A 171 5.42 12.85 7.92
N GLN A 172 6.56 13.24 8.49
CA GLN A 172 7.80 12.47 8.42
C GLN A 172 7.65 11.15 9.19
N ASP A 173 7.07 11.21 10.39
CA ASP A 173 6.89 10.03 11.25
C ASP A 173 5.90 9.06 10.63
N TRP A 174 4.85 9.57 9.97
CA TRP A 174 3.97 8.77 9.14
C TRP A 174 4.73 8.08 8.00
N ALA A 175 5.55 8.81 7.23
CA ALA A 175 6.29 8.25 6.11
C ALA A 175 7.29 7.17 6.56
N LEU A 176 8.02 7.41 7.65
CA LEU A 176 8.90 6.42 8.29
C LEU A 176 8.09 5.22 8.81
N GLY A 177 6.94 5.48 9.41
CA GLY A 177 5.98 4.48 9.86
C GLY A 177 5.48 3.58 8.74
N VAL A 178 5.24 4.11 7.54
CA VAL A 178 4.85 3.31 6.36
C VAL A 178 5.98 2.36 5.98
N LEU A 179 7.22 2.84 6.00
CA LEU A 179 8.39 2.01 5.75
C LEU A 179 8.54 0.91 6.80
N TYR A 180 8.40 1.22 8.10
CA TYR A 180 8.47 0.22 9.16
C TYR A 180 7.33 -0.79 9.10
N THR A 181 6.10 -0.34 8.82
CA THR A 181 4.94 -1.22 8.65
C THR A 181 5.14 -2.17 7.49
N LYS A 182 5.76 -1.72 6.39
CA LYS A 182 6.12 -2.56 5.25
C LYS A 182 7.13 -3.65 5.64
N ILE A 183 8.17 -3.29 6.39
CA ILE A 183 9.16 -4.26 6.90
C ILE A 183 8.49 -5.25 7.85
N ALA A 184 7.69 -4.77 8.80
CA ALA A 184 6.97 -5.61 9.75
C ALA A 184 5.99 -6.56 9.04
N CYS A 185 5.30 -6.10 8.00
CA CYS A 185 4.42 -6.94 7.18
C CYS A 185 5.21 -8.03 6.44
N ALA A 186 6.38 -7.70 5.86
CA ALA A 186 7.24 -8.67 5.21
C ALA A 186 7.74 -9.74 6.20
N VAL A 187 8.21 -9.34 7.38
CA VAL A 187 8.58 -10.26 8.46
C VAL A 187 7.38 -11.08 8.93
N THR A 188 6.20 -10.47 8.99
CA THR A 188 4.95 -11.14 9.38
C THR A 188 4.63 -12.30 8.44
N MET A 189 4.80 -12.07 7.14
CA MET A 189 4.58 -13.05 6.08
C MET A 189 5.65 -14.13 6.01
N MET A 190 6.90 -13.81 6.36
CA MET A 190 7.98 -14.80 6.47
C MET A 190 7.91 -15.65 7.76
N GLY A 191 7.13 -15.20 8.75
CA GLY A 191 6.96 -15.86 10.03
C GLY A 191 6.05 -17.09 10.01
N PRO A 192 5.93 -17.79 11.15
CA PRO A 192 5.05 -18.96 11.30
C PRO A 192 3.57 -18.59 11.16
N GLU A 193 2.70 -19.61 11.07
CA GLU A 193 1.24 -19.44 10.97
C GLU A 193 0.64 -18.88 12.27
N TRP A 194 0.71 -17.55 12.44
CA TRP A 194 0.03 -16.77 13.48
C TRP A 194 -1.22 -16.04 12.95
N PHE A 195 -2.07 -15.57 13.88
CA PHE A 195 -3.33 -14.90 13.55
C PHE A 195 -3.14 -13.70 12.61
N LEU A 196 -2.07 -12.91 12.78
CA LEU A 196 -1.83 -11.69 12.00
C LEU A 196 -1.53 -12.02 10.53
N ARG A 197 -0.69 -13.01 10.25
CA ARG A 197 -0.42 -13.46 8.87
C ARG A 197 -1.69 -13.99 8.22
N THR A 198 -2.45 -14.82 8.92
CA THR A 198 -3.73 -15.34 8.40
C THR A 198 -4.70 -14.20 8.10
N ALA A 199 -4.78 -13.19 8.96
CA ALA A 199 -5.63 -12.01 8.73
C ALA A 199 -5.18 -11.18 7.51
N ILE A 200 -3.88 -10.98 7.31
CA ILE A 200 -3.37 -10.25 6.14
C ILE A 200 -3.54 -11.07 4.86
N GLU A 201 -3.27 -12.38 4.89
CA GLU A 201 -3.49 -13.27 3.73
C GLU A 201 -4.97 -13.29 3.33
N GLN A 202 -5.88 -13.36 4.29
CA GLN A 202 -7.31 -13.31 4.03
C GLN A 202 -7.73 -11.96 3.44
N ALA A 203 -7.26 -10.84 4.02
CA ALA A 203 -7.53 -9.51 3.49
C ALA A 203 -6.99 -9.33 2.05
N TYR A 204 -5.86 -9.97 1.72
CA TYR A 204 -5.32 -9.99 0.37
C TYR A 204 -6.16 -10.84 -0.60
N ARG A 205 -6.60 -12.04 -0.17
CA ARG A 205 -7.42 -12.96 -0.99
C ARG A 205 -8.81 -12.41 -1.32
N ASP A 206 -9.47 -11.77 -0.35
CA ASP A 206 -10.82 -11.19 -0.54
C ASP A 206 -10.82 -10.01 -1.53
N GLY A 207 -9.67 -9.34 -1.67
CA GLY A 207 -9.48 -8.24 -2.59
C GLY A 207 -10.36 -7.03 -2.29
N ILE A 208 -10.34 -6.06 -3.21
CA ILE A 208 -11.00 -4.75 -3.02
C ILE A 208 -12.51 -4.84 -3.26
N ARG A 209 -12.96 -5.75 -4.13
CA ARG A 209 -14.37 -5.83 -4.58
C ARG A 209 -15.30 -6.41 -3.52
N HIS A 210 -14.80 -7.32 -2.69
CA HIS A 210 -15.57 -8.00 -1.63
C HIS A 210 -14.97 -7.74 -0.25
N ILE A 211 -14.59 -6.48 0.02
CA ILE A 211 -13.95 -6.11 1.28
C ILE A 211 -14.89 -6.28 2.49
N GLN A 212 -14.49 -7.14 3.42
CA GLN A 212 -15.18 -7.36 4.69
C GLN A 212 -14.60 -6.40 5.74
N LEU A 213 -15.19 -5.21 5.84
CA LEU A 213 -14.66 -4.14 6.69
C LEU A 213 -14.60 -4.52 8.17
N SER A 214 -15.63 -5.22 8.68
CA SER A 214 -15.66 -5.70 10.07
C SER A 214 -14.46 -6.60 10.37
N PHE A 215 -14.15 -7.54 9.48
CA PHE A 215 -13.00 -8.42 9.61
C PHE A 215 -11.68 -7.64 9.65
N ILE A 216 -11.47 -6.70 8.72
CA ILE A 216 -10.26 -5.87 8.69
C ILE A 216 -10.11 -5.06 9.98
N ILE A 217 -11.21 -4.51 10.50
CA ILE A 217 -11.18 -3.74 11.74
C ILE A 217 -10.89 -4.67 12.91
N GLU A 218 -11.64 -5.74 13.11
CA GLU A 218 -11.58 -6.57 14.31
C GLU A 218 -10.35 -7.48 14.38
N GLN A 219 -9.97 -8.09 13.26
CA GLN A 219 -8.93 -9.13 13.25
C GLN A 219 -7.55 -8.58 12.88
N LEU A 220 -7.49 -7.48 12.13
CA LEU A 220 -6.22 -6.92 11.65
C LEU A 220 -5.88 -5.59 12.33
N ALA A 221 -6.76 -4.59 12.26
CA ALA A 221 -6.40 -3.24 12.64
C ALA A 221 -6.52 -2.98 14.15
N LEU A 222 -7.65 -3.31 14.77
CA LEU A 222 -7.92 -3.06 16.18
C LEU A 222 -6.88 -3.68 17.13
N PRO A 223 -6.47 -4.96 16.99
CA PRO A 223 -5.44 -5.52 17.88
C PRO A 223 -4.11 -4.78 17.77
N VAL A 224 -3.72 -4.36 16.55
CA VAL A 224 -2.47 -3.63 16.32
C VAL A 224 -2.56 -2.19 16.85
N ILE A 225 -3.67 -1.50 16.59
CA ILE A 225 -3.93 -0.13 17.05
C ILE A 225 -4.01 -0.08 18.57
N VAL A 226 -4.71 -1.02 19.21
CA VAL A 226 -4.78 -1.09 20.67
C VAL A 226 -3.41 -1.39 21.25
N CYS A 227 -2.65 -2.32 20.67
CA CYS A 227 -1.29 -2.63 21.13
C CYS A 227 -0.37 -1.40 21.06
N PHE A 228 -0.29 -0.73 19.91
CA PHE A 228 0.53 0.48 19.78
C PHE A 228 -0.01 1.66 20.59
N GLY A 229 -1.33 1.84 20.64
CA GLY A 229 -1.98 2.87 21.45
C GLY A 229 -1.71 2.70 22.94
N LEU A 230 -1.72 1.47 23.46
CA LEU A 230 -1.33 1.16 24.84
C LEU A 230 0.17 1.39 25.06
N ALA A 231 1.02 0.95 24.11
CA ALA A 231 2.46 1.17 24.18
C ALA A 231 2.84 2.67 24.19
N LEU A 232 2.03 3.53 23.58
CA LEU A 232 2.20 4.98 23.61
C LEU A 232 1.58 5.63 24.86
N SER A 233 0.38 5.22 25.24
CA SER A 233 -0.39 5.85 26.32
C SER A 233 0.13 5.49 27.72
N ILE A 234 0.53 4.24 27.97
CA ILE A 234 0.98 3.81 29.29
C ILE A 234 2.23 4.59 29.75
N PRO A 235 3.32 4.68 28.96
CA PRO A 235 4.49 5.45 29.37
C PRO A 235 4.18 6.94 29.54
N TYR A 236 3.27 7.49 28.73
CA TYR A 236 2.83 8.88 28.83
C TYR A 236 2.13 9.14 30.17
N ILE A 237 1.14 8.31 30.53
CA ILE A 237 0.41 8.43 31.79
C ILE A 237 1.37 8.26 32.98
N VAL A 238 2.30 7.30 32.92
CA VAL A 238 3.32 7.11 33.96
C VAL A 238 4.20 8.35 34.10
N ALA A 239 4.72 8.89 33.00
CA ALA A 239 5.62 10.03 33.01
C ALA A 239 4.98 11.34 33.49
N TYR A 240 3.73 11.60 33.10
CA TYR A 240 3.10 12.91 33.33
C TYR A 240 2.05 12.91 34.44
N SER A 241 1.49 11.76 34.82
CA SER A 241 0.52 11.67 35.92
C SER A 241 1.17 11.13 37.20
N PHE A 242 1.94 10.05 37.12
CA PHE A 242 2.50 9.41 38.32
C PHE A 242 3.81 10.04 38.79
N VAL A 243 4.78 10.25 37.90
CA VAL A 243 6.11 10.78 38.27
C VAL A 243 6.07 12.14 38.98
N PRO A 244 5.21 13.12 38.58
CA PRO A 244 5.14 14.41 39.26
C PRO A 244 4.67 14.34 40.72
N LEU A 245 3.96 13.28 41.11
CA LEU A 245 3.49 13.10 42.49
C LEU A 245 4.64 12.77 43.45
N PHE A 246 5.70 12.13 42.96
CA PHE A 246 6.83 11.68 43.78
C PHE A 246 8.07 12.56 43.66
N ILE A 247 8.28 13.17 42.49
CA ILE A 247 9.51 13.87 42.16
C ILE A 247 9.18 15.32 41.86
N SER A 248 9.80 16.27 42.57
CA SER A 248 9.56 17.70 42.36
C SER A 248 10.50 18.36 41.33
N SER A 249 11.67 17.79 41.07
CA SER A 249 12.68 18.40 40.19
C SER A 249 12.36 18.22 38.70
N LEU A 250 12.31 19.33 37.95
CA LEU A 250 11.96 19.33 36.52
C LEU A 250 12.96 18.55 35.65
N GLN A 251 14.25 18.63 35.98
CA GLN A 251 15.31 17.93 35.26
C GLN A 251 15.17 16.41 35.37
N LEU A 252 14.87 15.90 36.56
CA LEU A 252 14.70 14.46 36.80
C LEU A 252 13.41 13.95 36.13
N ARG A 253 12.32 14.74 36.15
CA ARG A 253 11.08 14.43 35.42
C ARG A 253 11.33 14.27 33.92
N ASN A 254 12.04 15.21 33.30
CA ASN A 254 12.35 15.15 31.87
C ASN A 254 13.27 13.98 31.52
N PHE A 255 14.21 13.64 32.40
CA PHE A 255 15.06 12.46 32.23
C PHE A 255 14.23 11.17 32.25
N ILE A 256 13.34 11.02 33.24
CA ILE A 256 12.46 9.86 33.37
C ILE A 256 11.51 9.76 32.18
N ALA A 257 10.90 10.88 31.76
CA ALA A 257 9.97 10.93 30.63
C ALA A 257 10.58 10.43 29.31
N ARG A 258 11.90 10.60 29.11
CA ARG A 258 12.59 10.07 27.92
C ARG A 258 12.97 8.60 28.04
N ARG A 259 13.27 8.13 29.25
CA ARG A 259 13.77 6.76 29.47
C ARG A 259 12.64 5.74 29.71
N ILE A 260 11.48 6.20 30.14
CA ILE A 260 10.34 5.33 30.44
C ILE A 260 9.80 4.61 29.19
N TYR A 261 9.77 5.27 28.03
CA TYR A 261 9.35 4.67 26.76
C TYR A 261 10.23 3.47 26.37
N PRO A 262 11.56 3.61 26.19
CA PRO A 262 12.40 2.47 25.86
C PRO A 262 12.47 1.43 26.98
N PHE A 263 12.38 1.84 28.26
CA PHE A 263 12.41 0.89 29.38
C PHE A 263 11.17 -0.02 29.40
N LEU A 264 9.96 0.55 29.33
CA LEU A 264 8.72 -0.23 29.35
C LEU A 264 8.58 -1.10 28.10
N LEU A 265 8.98 -0.58 26.93
CA LEU A 265 8.96 -1.36 25.70
C LEU A 265 9.94 -2.54 25.76
N LEU A 266 11.16 -2.33 26.29
CA LEU A 266 12.13 -3.42 26.50
C LEU A 266 11.57 -4.50 27.43
N MET A 267 10.95 -4.10 28.55
CA MET A 267 10.31 -5.04 29.48
C MET A 267 9.19 -5.82 28.80
N PHE A 268 8.35 -5.16 28.00
CA PHE A 268 7.29 -5.82 27.25
C PHE A 268 7.83 -6.85 26.23
N VAL A 269 8.89 -6.50 25.50
CA VAL A 269 9.56 -7.41 24.56
C VAL A 269 10.15 -8.62 25.28
N ILE A 270 10.81 -8.40 26.43
CA ILE A 270 11.35 -9.51 27.25
C ILE A 270 10.22 -10.43 27.71
N CYS A 271 9.10 -9.89 28.19
CA CYS A 271 7.93 -10.69 28.58
C CYS A 271 7.39 -11.54 27.42
N ILE A 272 7.32 -10.99 26.21
CA ILE A 272 6.91 -11.74 25.01
C ILE A 272 7.90 -12.88 24.73
N VAL A 273 9.20 -12.59 24.73
CA VAL A 273 10.24 -13.59 24.44
C VAL A 273 10.19 -14.71 25.48
N VAL A 274 10.12 -14.39 26.78
CA VAL A 274 10.00 -15.39 27.85
C VAL A 274 8.74 -16.23 27.67
N SER A 275 7.59 -15.62 27.38
CA SER A 275 6.34 -16.34 27.15
C SER A 275 6.44 -17.29 25.95
N PHE A 276 7.09 -16.86 24.87
CA PHE A 276 7.35 -17.69 23.70
C PHE A 276 8.26 -18.87 24.05
N GLN A 277 9.37 -18.63 24.76
CA GLN A 277 10.28 -19.68 25.19
C GLN A 277 9.58 -20.71 26.08
N VAL A 278 8.79 -20.28 27.06
CA VAL A 278 8.00 -21.19 27.93
C VAL A 278 7.06 -22.05 27.09
N ARG A 279 6.40 -21.49 26.08
CA ARG A 279 5.52 -22.25 25.18
C ARG A 279 6.31 -23.27 24.35
N GLN A 280 7.47 -22.90 23.82
CA GLN A 280 8.34 -23.82 23.07
C GLN A 280 8.82 -24.97 23.97
N PHE A 281 9.28 -24.68 25.19
CA PHE A 281 9.69 -25.70 26.15
C PHE A 281 8.55 -26.64 26.53
N ARG A 282 7.34 -26.10 26.73
CA ARG A 282 6.16 -26.92 27.01
C ARG A 282 5.82 -27.84 25.85
N ASN A 283 5.80 -27.33 24.63
CA ASN A 283 5.54 -28.12 23.43
C ASN A 283 6.60 -29.22 23.24
N LEU A 284 7.88 -28.89 23.46
CA LEU A 284 8.97 -29.84 23.38
C LEU A 284 8.86 -30.92 24.45
N TYR A 285 8.53 -30.55 25.68
CA TYR A 285 8.31 -31.48 26.78
C TYR A 285 7.15 -32.44 26.49
N GLU A 286 6.02 -31.93 26.01
CA GLU A 286 4.86 -32.75 25.63
C GLU A 286 5.20 -33.69 24.48
N HIS A 287 5.97 -33.25 23.48
CA HIS A 287 6.46 -34.09 22.39
C HIS A 287 7.34 -35.24 22.89
N ILE A 288 8.35 -34.94 23.72
CA ILE A 288 9.24 -35.95 24.32
C ILE A 288 8.44 -36.93 25.18
N LYS A 289 7.46 -36.45 25.95
CA LYS A 289 6.59 -37.28 26.79
C LYS A 289 5.75 -38.24 25.93
N ASN A 290 5.10 -37.73 24.88
CA ASN A 290 4.26 -38.55 24.02
C ASN A 290 5.06 -39.61 23.28
N ASP A 291 6.29 -39.28 22.87
CA ASP A 291 7.22 -40.22 22.23
C ASP A 291 7.68 -41.32 23.21
N LYS A 292 8.13 -40.93 24.41
CA LYS A 292 8.60 -41.88 25.43
C LYS A 292 7.51 -42.82 25.96
N TYR A 293 6.30 -42.31 26.15
CA TYR A 293 5.17 -43.09 26.69
C TYR A 293 4.24 -43.62 25.59
N LEU A 294 4.59 -43.42 24.31
CA LEU A 294 3.83 -43.85 23.13
C LEU A 294 2.34 -43.45 23.20
N VAL A 295 2.03 -42.34 23.89
CA VAL A 295 0.65 -41.92 24.19
C VAL A 295 -0.01 -41.50 22.88
N GLY A 296 -0.99 -42.28 22.43
CA GLY A 296 -1.71 -42.07 21.17
C GLY A 296 -1.31 -43.01 20.02
N GLN A 297 -0.27 -43.83 20.19
CA GLN A 297 0.06 -44.87 19.21
C GLN A 297 -0.72 -46.16 19.54
N ARG A 298 -1.52 -46.64 18.57
CA ARG A 298 -2.23 -47.92 18.70
C ARG A 298 -1.28 -49.05 18.34
N LEU A 299 -1.10 -50.00 19.25
CA LEU A 299 -0.33 -51.22 19.01
C LEU A 299 -0.95 -51.99 17.83
N VAL A 300 -0.22 -52.10 16.73
CA VAL A 300 -0.60 -52.97 15.61
C VAL A 300 -0.04 -54.36 15.93
N ASN A 301 -0.93 -55.30 16.25
CA ASN A 301 -0.54 -56.70 16.44
C ASN A 301 -0.12 -57.28 15.08
N TYR A 302 1.19 -57.50 14.89
CA TYR A 302 1.70 -58.29 13.79
C TYR A 302 1.48 -59.77 14.09
N ASN A 303 0.40 -60.35 13.57
CA ASN A 303 0.23 -61.79 13.59
C ASN A 303 1.22 -62.42 12.60
N HIS A 304 2.25 -63.07 13.13
CA HIS A 304 3.14 -63.90 12.33
C HIS A 304 2.33 -65.08 11.78
N ILE A 305 1.97 -65.06 10.49
CA ILE A 305 1.42 -66.24 9.83
C ILE A 305 2.55 -67.28 9.79
N LYS A 306 2.56 -68.23 10.74
CA LYS A 306 3.39 -69.42 10.66
C LYS A 306 2.97 -70.19 9.41
N ARG A 307 3.78 -70.09 8.35
CA ARG A 307 3.66 -70.95 7.16
C ARG A 307 3.93 -72.39 7.63
N LYS A 308 2.87 -73.16 7.89
CA LYS A 308 2.98 -74.61 8.09
C LYS A 308 3.65 -75.18 6.85
N SER A 309 4.88 -75.66 7.01
CA SER A 309 5.51 -76.59 6.09
C SER A 309 4.65 -77.86 6.05
N SER A 310 3.74 -77.94 5.10
CA SER A 310 3.17 -79.21 4.67
C SER A 310 4.30 -80.01 4.01
N THR A 311 5.02 -80.80 4.83
CA THR A 311 5.86 -81.89 4.34
C THR A 311 4.93 -82.90 3.67
N SER A 312 4.75 -82.75 2.36
CA SER A 312 4.30 -83.82 1.49
C SER A 312 5.46 -84.81 1.34
N SER A 313 5.49 -85.83 2.17
CA SER A 313 6.26 -87.05 1.91
C SER A 313 5.61 -87.74 0.71
N SER A 314 6.24 -87.61 -0.46
CA SER A 314 6.02 -88.48 -1.61
C SER A 314 6.48 -89.90 -1.28
N THR A 315 5.73 -90.87 -1.80
CA THR A 315 6.21 -92.20 -2.21
C THR A 315 7.62 -92.19 -2.79
#